data_AF-A0A7C5BHZ0-F1
#
_entry.id   AF-A0A7C5BHZ0-F1
#
_cell.length_a   1.000
_cell.length_b   1.000
_cell.length_c   1.000
_cell.angle_alpha   90.00
_cell.angle_beta   90.00
_cell.angle_gamma   90.00
#
_symmetry.space_group_name_H-M   'P 1'
#
loop_
_entity.id
_entity.type
_entity.pdbx_description
1 polymer ?
#
loop_
_entity_poly.entity_id
_entity_poly.type
_entity_poly.pdbx_seq_one_letter_code
_entity_poly.pdbx_strand_id
1 'polypeptide(L)'
;MKRSSFEINYRLLAKSVFFAFLSLVLLSNIVVSQTTHPLYFQIINDDKKAVVEFLKKIKPIAEFPYFFEMSKKIYGEEIEKDVFAETWERKAMIIKLEQLLVKNPKARDVLYGLYLLYHKEGNKIKANEYLEKAKEIDPSL
;
A
#
# COMPACT_ATOMS: atom_id res chain seq x y z
N MET A 1 -68.40 24.20 9.01
CA MET A 1 -67.21 23.33 8.97
C MET A 1 -66.49 23.57 7.64
N LYS A 2 -65.51 24.48 7.61
CA LYS A 2 -64.81 24.90 6.37
C LYS A 2 -63.67 23.91 6.12
N ARG A 3 -63.79 23.07 5.08
CA ARG A 3 -62.68 22.22 4.63
C ARG A 3 -61.61 23.14 4.04
N SER A 4 -60.51 23.32 4.77
CA SER A 4 -59.30 23.96 4.26
C SER A 4 -58.70 23.04 3.20
N SER A 5 -58.95 23.32 1.92
CA SER A 5 -58.29 22.65 0.80
C SER A 5 -56.82 23.07 0.80
N PHE A 6 -55.94 22.13 1.11
CA PHE A 6 -54.49 22.31 1.04
C PHE A 6 -54.10 22.30 -0.45
N GLU A 7 -54.12 23.47 -1.10
CA GLU A 7 -53.62 23.58 -2.48
C GLU A 7 -52.10 23.46 -2.46
N ILE A 8 -51.59 22.33 -2.92
CA ILE A 8 -50.15 22.09 -3.02
C ILE A 8 -49.58 23.03 -4.08
N ASN A 9 -48.76 23.98 -3.64
CA ASN A 9 -48.01 24.84 -4.55
C ASN A 9 -46.87 24.03 -5.17
N TYR A 10 -47.14 23.41 -6.32
CA TYR A 10 -46.18 22.57 -7.04
C TYR A 10 -44.85 23.28 -7.35
N ARG A 11 -44.85 24.61 -7.54
CA ARG A 11 -43.62 25.38 -7.74
C ARG A 11 -42.79 25.44 -6.46
N LEU A 12 -43.43 25.60 -5.31
CA LEU A 12 -42.76 25.59 -4.01
C LEU A 12 -42.24 24.19 -3.68
N LEU A 13 -43.05 23.15 -3.91
CA LEU A 13 -42.66 21.74 -3.72
C LEU A 13 -41.44 21.39 -4.59
N ALA A 14 -41.46 21.75 -5.88
CA ALA A 14 -40.35 21.48 -6.80
C ALA A 14 -39.06 22.17 -6.35
N LYS A 15 -39.13 23.42 -5.86
CA LYS A 15 -37.97 24.12 -5.28
C LYS A 15 -37.45 23.39 -4.04
N SER A 16 -38.32 22.98 -3.13
CA SER A 16 -37.92 22.24 -1.92
C SER A 16 -37.25 20.92 -2.26
N VAL A 17 -37.79 20.15 -3.22
CA VAL A 17 -37.18 18.91 -3.70
C VAL A 17 -35.82 19.17 -4.34
N PHE A 18 -35.70 20.21 -5.17
CA PHE A 18 -34.44 20.60 -5.79
C PHE A 18 -33.38 20.96 -4.75
N PHE A 19 -33.71 21.77 -3.75
CA PHE A 19 -32.78 22.13 -2.68
C PHE A 19 -32.42 20.94 -1.79
N ALA A 20 -33.35 20.04 -1.50
CA ALA A 20 -33.06 18.81 -0.77
C ALA A 20 -32.08 17.91 -1.55
N PHE A 21 -32.31 17.74 -2.86
CA PHE A 21 -31.40 16.99 -3.73
C PHE A 21 -30.02 17.64 -3.80
N LEU A 22 -29.95 18.95 -4.02
CA LEU A 22 -28.68 19.70 -4.03
C LEU A 22 -27.94 19.53 -2.70
N SER A 23 -28.64 19.61 -1.58
CA SER A 23 -28.07 19.43 -0.25
C SER A 23 -27.49 18.03 -0.07
N LEU A 24 -28.21 16.99 -0.54
CA LEU A 24 -27.70 15.61 -0.51
C LEU A 24 -26.43 15.44 -1.35
N VAL A 25 -26.37 16.03 -2.54
CA VAL A 25 -25.17 15.99 -3.39
C VAL A 25 -23.98 16.68 -2.71
N LEU A 26 -24.19 17.87 -2.13
CA LEU A 26 -23.14 18.62 -1.45
C LEU A 26 -22.64 17.89 -0.19
N LEU A 27 -23.55 17.35 0.62
CA LEU A 27 -23.19 16.56 1.80
C LEU A 27 -22.42 15.30 1.41
N SER A 28 -22.83 14.62 0.33
CA SER A 28 -22.10 13.46 -0.19
C SER A 28 -20.68 13.83 -0.62
N ASN A 29 -20.50 14.99 -1.28
CA ASN A 29 -19.18 15.47 -1.69
C ASN A 29 -18.27 15.74 -0.47
N ILE A 30 -18.81 16.38 0.59
CA ILE A 30 -18.07 16.61 1.84
C ILE A 30 -17.65 15.28 2.48
N VAL A 31 -18.55 14.30 2.57
CA VAL A 31 -18.25 12.97 3.14
C VAL A 31 -17.18 12.25 2.33
N VAL A 32 -17.29 12.24 0.99
CA VAL A 32 -16.30 11.61 0.11
C VAL A 32 -14.93 12.30 0.20
N SER A 33 -14.90 13.64 0.31
CA SER A 33 -13.65 14.37 0.46
C SER A 33 -12.94 14.03 1.78
N GLN A 34 -13.67 13.67 2.84
CA GLN A 34 -13.09 13.30 4.14
C GLN A 34 -12.59 11.85 4.16
N THR A 35 -13.11 10.97 3.30
CA THR A 35 -12.70 9.56 3.22
C THR A 35 -11.61 9.30 2.18
N THR A 36 -11.28 10.29 1.35
CA THR A 36 -10.21 10.19 0.35
C THR A 36 -8.86 10.08 1.05
N HIS A 37 -8.11 9.01 0.78
CA HIS A 37 -6.83 8.74 1.44
C HIS A 37 -5.82 9.88 1.18
N PRO A 38 -5.11 10.43 2.20
CA PRO A 38 -4.22 11.58 2.06
C PRO A 38 -3.16 11.45 0.95
N LEU A 39 -2.70 10.21 0.70
CA LEU A 39 -1.78 9.84 -0.38
C LEU A 39 -2.24 10.31 -1.77
N TYR A 40 -3.56 10.35 -2.04
CA TYR A 40 -4.09 10.81 -3.33
C TYR A 40 -3.74 12.28 -3.59
N PHE A 41 -3.98 13.16 -2.61
CA PHE A 41 -3.64 14.58 -2.73
C PHE A 41 -2.13 14.81 -2.81
N GLN A 42 -1.34 14.00 -2.09
CA GLN A 42 0.12 14.10 -2.15
C GLN A 42 0.67 13.68 -3.52
N ILE A 43 0.12 12.62 -4.12
CA ILE A 43 0.50 12.18 -5.48
C ILE A 43 0.13 13.25 -6.53
N ILE A 44 -1.03 13.88 -6.40
CA ILE A 44 -1.47 14.95 -7.32
C ILE A 44 -0.62 16.21 -7.18
N ASN A 45 -0.09 16.49 -5.99
CA ASN A 45 0.79 17.62 -5.73
C ASN A 45 2.27 17.32 -6.02
N ASP A 46 2.56 16.30 -6.84
CA ASP A 46 3.91 15.87 -7.22
C ASP A 46 4.84 15.55 -6.04
N ASP A 47 4.29 15.09 -4.90
CA ASP A 47 5.11 14.63 -3.77
C ASP A 47 5.75 13.28 -4.11
N LYS A 48 7.02 13.34 -4.53
CA LYS A 48 7.84 12.17 -4.84
C LYS A 48 7.76 11.09 -3.76
N LYS A 49 7.72 11.44 -2.46
CA LYS A 49 7.67 10.44 -1.38
C LYS A 49 6.36 9.68 -1.38
N ALA A 50 5.24 10.36 -1.61
CA ALA A 50 3.94 9.71 -1.72
C ALA A 50 3.85 8.80 -2.94
N VAL A 51 4.45 9.21 -4.07
CA VAL A 51 4.56 8.37 -5.27
C VAL A 51 5.41 7.13 -4.98
N VAL A 52 6.54 7.27 -4.30
CA VAL A 52 7.37 6.12 -3.88
C VAL A 52 6.57 5.15 -3.01
N GLU A 53 5.84 5.64 -2.01
CA GLU A 53 5.02 4.80 -1.12
C GLU A 53 3.85 4.13 -1.87
N PHE A 54 3.24 4.84 -2.81
CA PHE A 54 2.25 4.26 -3.72
C PHE A 54 2.85 3.11 -4.53
N LEU A 55 3.95 3.36 -5.23
CA LEU A 55 4.65 2.38 -6.06
C LEU A 55 5.07 1.15 -5.25
N LYS A 56 5.55 1.32 -4.02
CA LYS A 56 5.88 0.21 -3.11
C LYS A 56 4.66 -0.66 -2.80
N LYS A 57 3.48 -0.07 -2.58
CA LYS A 57 2.25 -0.81 -2.26
C LYS A 57 1.70 -1.57 -3.46
N ILE A 58 1.79 -0.99 -4.65
CA ILE A 58 1.27 -1.62 -5.87
C ILE A 58 2.27 -2.56 -6.55
N LYS A 59 3.51 -2.69 -6.07
CA LYS A 59 4.50 -3.65 -6.60
C LYS A 59 3.97 -5.05 -6.99
N PRO A 60 3.06 -5.68 -6.22
CA PRO A 60 2.58 -7.02 -6.54
C PRO A 60 1.53 -7.09 -7.67
N ILE A 61 0.98 -5.94 -8.14
CA ILE A 61 -0.11 -5.92 -9.11
C ILE A 61 0.39 -5.69 -10.54
N ALA A 62 -0.42 -6.09 -11.53
CA ALA A 62 -0.05 -6.07 -12.95
C ALA A 62 0.18 -4.65 -13.51
N GLU A 63 -0.42 -3.64 -12.90
CA GLU A 63 -0.36 -2.24 -13.29
C GLU A 63 0.92 -1.55 -12.81
N PHE A 64 1.69 -2.16 -11.91
CA PHE A 64 2.94 -1.59 -11.40
C PHE A 64 3.89 -1.09 -12.49
N PRO A 65 4.22 -1.85 -13.56
CA PRO A 65 5.14 -1.40 -14.59
C PRO A 65 4.66 -0.11 -15.27
N TYR A 66 3.36 0.03 -15.50
CA TYR A 66 2.79 1.24 -16.10
C TYR A 66 3.01 2.47 -15.22
N PHE A 67 2.62 2.39 -13.94
CA PHE A 67 2.79 3.51 -12.99
C PHE A 67 4.26 3.80 -12.71
N PHE A 68 5.10 2.78 -12.66
CA PHE A 68 6.53 2.92 -12.45
C PHE A 68 7.21 3.66 -13.60
N GLU A 69 6.97 3.25 -14.85
CA GLU A 69 7.51 3.92 -16.04
C GLU A 69 7.01 5.35 -16.19
N MET A 70 5.73 5.59 -15.89
CA MET A 70 5.20 6.96 -15.85
C MET A 70 5.93 7.81 -14.81
N SER A 71 6.15 7.26 -13.60
CA SER A 71 6.83 7.98 -12.53
C SER A 71 8.32 8.21 -12.83
N LYS A 72 9.01 7.26 -13.47
CA LYS A 72 10.40 7.44 -13.94
C LYS A 72 10.54 8.61 -14.91
N LYS A 73 9.55 8.85 -15.78
CA LYS A 73 9.57 10.00 -16.69
C LYS A 73 9.43 11.34 -15.98
N ILE A 74 8.74 11.38 -14.85
CA ILE A 74 8.50 12.60 -14.06
C ILE A 74 9.67 12.88 -13.10
N TYR A 75 10.11 11.86 -12.37
CA TYR A 75 11.07 11.99 -11.27
C TYR A 75 12.49 11.50 -11.61
N GLY A 76 12.70 10.96 -12.82
CA GLY A 76 13.98 10.42 -13.26
C GLY A 76 14.31 9.04 -12.69
N GLU A 77 15.51 8.55 -13.01
CA GLU A 77 16.02 7.23 -12.62
C GLU A 77 16.19 7.04 -11.10
N GLU A 78 16.29 8.14 -10.34
CA GLU A 78 16.43 8.10 -8.88
C GLU A 78 15.23 7.49 -8.16
N ILE A 79 14.02 7.56 -8.74
CA ILE A 79 12.83 6.96 -8.13
C ILE A 79 12.94 5.44 -8.03
N GLU A 80 13.69 4.81 -8.94
CA GLU A 80 13.98 3.38 -8.88
C GLU A 80 14.70 3.04 -7.57
N LYS A 81 15.66 3.87 -7.17
CA LYS A 81 16.39 3.66 -5.91
C LYS A 81 15.47 3.69 -4.72
N ASP A 82 14.58 4.68 -4.65
CA ASP A 82 13.68 4.85 -3.52
C ASP A 82 12.60 3.75 -3.47
N VAL A 83 12.11 3.31 -4.63
CA VAL A 83 11.10 2.25 -4.74
C VAL A 83 11.69 0.88 -4.39
N PHE A 84 12.93 0.60 -4.77
CA PHE A 84 13.60 -0.70 -4.60
C PHE A 84 14.59 -0.76 -3.43
N ALA A 85 14.79 0.31 -2.66
CA ALA A 85 15.70 0.38 -1.52
C ALA A 85 15.55 -0.81 -0.57
N GLU A 86 14.33 -1.09 -0.10
CA GLU A 86 14.07 -2.20 0.82
C GLU A 86 14.44 -3.57 0.22
N THR A 87 14.22 -3.74 -1.09
CA THR A 87 14.62 -4.97 -1.80
C THR A 87 16.13 -5.13 -1.82
N TRP A 88 16.87 -4.06 -2.07
CA TRP A 88 18.33 -4.08 -2.10
C TRP A 88 18.93 -4.29 -0.71
N GLU A 89 18.40 -3.60 0.31
CA GLU A 89 18.81 -3.78 1.71
C GLU A 89 18.58 -5.22 2.18
N ARG A 90 17.41 -5.79 1.85
CA ARG A 90 17.10 -7.19 2.16
C ARG A 90 18.09 -8.15 1.50
N LYS A 91 18.41 -7.96 0.21
CA LYS A 91 19.40 -8.78 -0.50
C LYS A 91 20.80 -8.67 0.12
N ALA A 92 21.23 -7.45 0.46
CA ALA A 92 22.51 -7.24 1.14
C ALA A 92 22.55 -7.94 2.50
N MET A 93 21.45 -7.89 3.26
CA MET A 93 21.35 -8.58 4.56
C MET A 93 21.38 -10.10 4.41
N ILE A 94 20.68 -10.66 3.41
CA ILE A 94 20.75 -12.10 3.08
C ILE A 94 22.19 -12.51 2.83
N ILE A 95 22.92 -11.80 1.96
CA ILE A 95 24.33 -12.10 1.65
C ILE A 95 25.18 -12.07 2.93
N LYS A 96 24.99 -11.05 3.77
CA LYS A 96 25.72 -10.92 5.04
C LYS A 96 25.46 -12.10 5.99
N LEU A 97 24.19 -12.52 6.14
CA LEU A 97 23.84 -13.64 6.99
C LEU A 97 24.35 -14.98 6.42
N GLU A 98 24.29 -15.17 5.10
CA GLU A 98 24.87 -16.34 4.43
C GLU A 98 26.39 -16.43 4.68
N GLN A 99 27.12 -15.30 4.61
CA GLN A 99 28.54 -15.26 4.96
C GLN A 99 28.82 -15.59 6.44
N LEU A 100 27.92 -15.22 7.36
CA LEU A 100 28.04 -15.62 8.76
C LEU A 100 27.87 -17.13 8.93
N LEU A 101 26.97 -17.76 8.18
CA LEU A 101 26.79 -19.22 8.21
C LEU A 101 27.98 -19.99 7.66
N VAL A 102 28.74 -19.43 6.72
CA VAL A 102 30.00 -20.05 6.28
C VAL A 102 30.96 -20.22 7.46
N LYS A 103 30.99 -19.25 8.39
CA LYS A 103 31.86 -19.28 9.57
C LYS A 103 31.25 -20.03 10.75
N ASN A 104 29.93 -19.97 10.90
CA ASN A 104 29.19 -20.64 11.96
C ASN A 104 27.91 -21.30 11.40
N PRO A 105 28.02 -22.52 10.83
CA PRO A 105 26.89 -23.17 10.15
C PRO A 105 25.70 -23.50 11.06
N LYS A 106 25.93 -23.58 12.38
CA LYS A 106 24.92 -23.90 13.39
C LYS A 106 24.43 -22.68 14.17
N ALA A 107 24.63 -21.47 13.63
CA ALA A 107 24.09 -20.26 14.22
C ALA A 107 22.56 -20.21 14.02
N ARG A 108 21.80 -20.76 14.98
CA ARG A 108 20.34 -20.86 14.94
C ARG A 108 19.65 -19.54 14.59
N ASP A 109 20.04 -18.44 15.24
CA ASP A 109 19.42 -17.13 15.00
C ASP A 109 19.70 -16.59 13.60
N VAL A 110 20.87 -16.90 13.03
CA VAL A 110 21.22 -16.51 11.66
C VAL A 110 20.38 -17.29 10.65
N LEU A 111 20.20 -18.60 10.89
CA LEU A 111 19.32 -19.45 10.08
C LEU A 111 17.86 -18.95 10.13
N TYR A 112 17.35 -18.65 11.33
CA TYR A 112 16.00 -18.11 11.49
C TYR A 112 15.85 -16.72 10.84
N GLY A 113 16.86 -15.86 10.95
CA GLY A 113 16.91 -14.57 10.26
C GLY A 113 16.81 -14.72 8.73
N LEU A 114 17.52 -15.69 8.15
CA LEU A 114 17.41 -15.99 6.72
C LEU A 114 16.03 -16.51 6.34
N TYR A 115 15.42 -17.36 7.16
CA TYR A 115 14.02 -17.78 6.97
C TYR A 115 13.09 -16.56 6.86
N LEU A 116 13.15 -15.63 7.82
CA LEU A 116 12.29 -14.44 7.80
C LEU A 116 12.49 -13.58 6.56
N LEU A 117 13.73 -13.37 6.13
CA LEU A 117 14.05 -12.55 4.96
C LEU A 117 13.57 -13.21 3.66
N TYR A 118 13.82 -14.50 3.47
CA TYR A 118 13.36 -15.23 2.29
C TYR A 118 11.84 -15.39 2.27
N HIS A 119 11.19 -15.55 3.44
CA HIS A 119 9.74 -15.56 3.55
C HIS A 119 9.15 -14.22 3.11
N LYS A 120 9.74 -13.09 3.56
CA LYS A 120 9.33 -11.75 3.14
C LYS A 120 9.54 -11.50 1.65
N GLU A 121 10.56 -12.09 1.04
CA GLU A 121 10.81 -12.03 -0.40
C GLU A 121 9.81 -12.87 -1.22
N GLY A 122 9.03 -13.75 -0.57
CA GLY A 122 8.14 -14.69 -1.23
C GLY A 122 8.84 -15.98 -1.71
N ASN A 123 10.14 -16.14 -1.43
CA ASN A 123 10.88 -17.35 -1.75
C ASN A 123 10.67 -18.42 -0.68
N LYS A 124 9.49 -19.06 -0.73
CA LYS A 124 9.07 -20.07 0.25
C LYS A 124 10.00 -21.27 0.32
N ILE A 125 10.61 -21.66 -0.81
CA ILE A 125 11.52 -22.82 -0.89
C ILE A 125 12.73 -22.57 0.01
N LYS A 126 13.49 -21.50 -0.27
CA LYS A 126 14.65 -21.15 0.56
C LYS A 126 14.27 -20.84 1.99
N ALA A 127 13.15 -20.14 2.20
CA ALA A 127 12.68 -19.83 3.56
C ALA A 127 12.53 -21.12 4.38
N ASN A 128 11.82 -22.12 3.85
CA ASN A 128 11.62 -23.39 4.53
C ASN A 128 12.93 -24.15 4.75
N GLU A 129 13.84 -24.18 3.77
CA GLU A 129 15.16 -24.80 3.94
C GLU A 129 15.94 -24.24 5.13
N TYR A 130 15.92 -22.92 5.34
CA TYR A 130 16.59 -22.29 6.48
C TYR A 130 15.84 -22.51 7.80
N LEU A 131 14.52 -22.58 7.77
CA LEU A 131 13.72 -22.88 8.96
C LEU A 131 13.98 -24.31 9.46
N GLU A 132 14.02 -25.29 8.58
CA GLU A 132 14.32 -26.69 8.96
C GLU A 132 15.71 -26.79 9.59
N LYS A 133 16.72 -26.16 8.99
CA LYS A 133 18.07 -26.10 9.58
C LYS A 133 18.10 -25.44 10.96
N ALA A 134 17.28 -24.41 11.18
CA ALA A 134 17.16 -23.77 12.49
C ALA A 134 16.53 -24.73 13.52
N LYS A 135 15.49 -25.48 13.13
CA LYS A 135 14.80 -26.46 13.96
C LYS A 135 15.62 -27.70 14.28
N GLU A 136 16.52 -28.11 13.38
CA GLU A 136 17.50 -29.17 13.68
C GLU A 136 18.40 -28.81 14.88
N ILE A 137 18.62 -27.52 15.12
CA ILE A 137 19.43 -27.02 16.24
C ILE A 137 18.56 -26.75 17.47
N ASP A 138 17.38 -26.16 17.27
CA ASP A 138 16.42 -25.84 18.32
C ASP A 138 15.00 -26.26 17.89
N PRO A 139 14.57 -27.49 18.23
CA PRO A 139 13.27 -28.00 17.81
C PRO A 139 12.06 -27.23 18.38
N SER A 140 12.27 -26.35 19.35
CA SER A 140 11.22 -25.57 20.01
C SER A 140 10.83 -24.28 19.26
N LEU A 141 11.51 -24.00 18.15
CA LEU A 141 11.35 -22.80 17.30
C LEU A 141 10.03 -22.76 16.51
#